data_AF-A0A6I2UDD1-F1
#
_entry.id   AF-A0A6I2UDD1-F1
#
_cell.length_a   1.000
_cell.length_b   1.000
_cell.length_c   1.000
_cell.angle_alpha   90.00
_cell.angle_beta   90.00
_cell.angle_gamma   90.00
#
_symmetry.space_group_name_H-M   'P 1'
#
loop_
_entity.id
_entity.type
_entity.pdbx_description
1 polymer ?
#
loop_
_entity_poly.entity_id
_entity_poly.type
_entity_poly.pdbx_seq_one_letter_code
_entity_poly.pdbx_strand_id
1 'polypeptide(L)'
;MEGIIKKVAVCMCVMALSFGFAGVNCSFGTLSIAEAGQSYFPETEMYQKTIQKLQGHWVDKNGNVLDFNGNYLNGCYIIKIGEMAGGGSNFGGPFYIQEKEGVRRLIIGANLHFEAGKSTFDDGGNEPLLRYNNSYYHRR
;
A
#
# COMPACT_ATOMS: atom_id res chain seq x y z
N MET A 1 2.94 -21.41 -27.05
CA MET A 1 3.57 -21.72 -25.75
C MET A 1 2.53 -21.40 -24.67
N GLU A 2 1.61 -22.34 -24.48
CA GLU A 2 0.64 -22.34 -23.39
C GLU A 2 1.31 -22.86 -22.12
N GLY A 3 0.95 -22.32 -20.95
CA GLY A 3 1.69 -22.60 -19.72
C GLY A 3 0.96 -22.25 -18.43
N ILE A 4 -0.10 -23.00 -18.13
CA ILE A 4 -0.42 -23.52 -16.78
C ILE A 4 -0.92 -22.51 -15.73
N ILE A 5 -2.26 -22.37 -15.67
CA ILE A 5 -2.99 -21.91 -14.48
C ILE A 5 -3.00 -23.07 -13.47
N LYS A 6 -2.31 -22.91 -12.35
CA LYS A 6 -2.34 -23.87 -11.23
C LYS A 6 -3.73 -23.86 -10.60
N LYS A 7 -4.52 -24.90 -10.88
CA LYS A 7 -5.79 -25.20 -10.19
C LYS A 7 -5.48 -25.53 -8.72
N VAL A 8 -5.78 -24.61 -7.82
CA VAL A 8 -5.79 -24.90 -6.38
C VAL A 8 -7.18 -25.43 -6.03
N ALA A 9 -7.29 -26.76 -5.96
CA ALA A 9 -8.47 -27.43 -5.43
C ALA A 9 -8.32 -27.49 -3.90
N VAL A 10 -9.09 -26.69 -3.17
CA VAL A 10 -9.25 -26.86 -1.72
C VAL A 10 -10.53 -27.66 -1.49
N CYS A 11 -10.35 -28.98 -1.31
CA CYS A 11 -11.41 -29.89 -0.91
C CYS A 11 -11.45 -29.88 0.63
N MET A 12 -12.51 -29.31 1.23
CA MET A 12 -12.78 -29.50 2.65
C MET A 12 -14.11 -30.26 2.78
N CYS A 13 -14.00 -31.57 2.96
CA CYS A 13 -15.13 -32.46 3.22
C CYS A 13 -15.54 -32.43 4.70
N VAL A 14 -16.86 -32.39 4.86
CA VAL A 14 -17.68 -32.26 6.07
C VAL A 14 -17.64 -33.50 6.97
N MET A 15 -17.81 -33.33 8.29
CA MET A 15 -18.58 -34.25 9.14
C MET A 15 -19.39 -33.40 10.15
N ALA A 16 -20.66 -33.09 9.87
CA ALA A 16 -21.87 -33.89 10.10
C ALA A 16 -22.20 -34.08 11.59
N LEU A 17 -23.28 -33.44 12.05
CA LEU A 17 -24.21 -34.00 13.04
C LEU A 17 -25.45 -33.10 13.14
N SER A 18 -26.51 -33.46 12.43
CA SER A 18 -27.83 -33.78 13.00
C SER A 18 -28.96 -33.64 11.97
N PHE A 19 -29.60 -34.79 11.70
CA PHE A 19 -30.98 -35.00 11.26
C PHE A 19 -31.54 -34.24 10.04
N GLY A 20 -31.82 -35.03 8.99
CA GLY A 20 -33.11 -34.94 8.29
C GLY A 20 -33.16 -34.14 7.00
N PHE A 21 -33.02 -34.85 5.88
CA PHE A 21 -33.59 -34.62 4.55
C PHE A 21 -33.58 -33.21 3.91
N ALA A 22 -32.90 -33.20 2.75
CA ALA A 22 -33.16 -32.41 1.55
C ALA A 22 -32.77 -30.93 1.58
N GLY A 23 -31.65 -30.64 0.91
CA GLY A 23 -31.38 -29.33 0.33
C GLY A 23 -30.22 -28.62 1.02
N VAL A 24 -29.02 -28.83 0.47
CA VAL A 24 -27.81 -28.09 0.79
C VAL A 24 -28.05 -26.61 0.45
N ASN A 25 -28.44 -25.80 1.43
CA ASN A 25 -28.30 -24.36 1.33
C ASN A 25 -26.82 -24.02 1.54
N CYS A 26 -26.02 -24.24 0.49
CA CYS A 26 -24.78 -23.49 0.31
C CYS A 26 -25.19 -22.07 -0.05
N SER A 27 -25.45 -21.25 0.97
CA SER A 27 -25.36 -19.81 0.80
C SER A 27 -23.89 -19.52 0.50
N PHE A 28 -23.56 -19.51 -0.79
CA PHE A 28 -22.40 -18.79 -1.28
C PHE A 28 -22.66 -17.33 -0.95
N GLY A 29 -22.21 -16.90 0.23
CA GLY A 29 -21.94 -15.49 0.44
C GLY A 29 -20.95 -15.11 -0.64
N THR A 30 -21.42 -14.36 -1.63
CA THR A 30 -20.52 -13.64 -2.51
C THR A 30 -19.68 -12.75 -1.62
N LEU A 31 -18.41 -13.10 -1.46
CA LEU A 31 -17.41 -12.13 -1.03
C LEU A 31 -17.50 -11.01 -2.07
N SER A 32 -18.04 -9.88 -1.64
CA SER A 32 -18.07 -8.65 -2.42
C SER A 32 -16.64 -8.36 -2.86
N ILE A 33 -16.34 -8.51 -4.15
CA ILE A 33 -15.14 -7.95 -4.75
C ILE A 33 -15.43 -6.45 -4.91
N ALA A 34 -15.54 -5.74 -3.81
CA ALA A 34 -15.59 -4.29 -3.82
C ALA A 34 -14.22 -3.77 -3.42
N GLU A 35 -13.32 -3.74 -4.40
CA GLU A 35 -12.37 -2.65 -4.62
C GLU A 35 -11.63 -2.98 -5.91
N ALA A 36 -12.18 -2.55 -7.05
CA ALA A 36 -11.42 -2.40 -8.29
C ALA A 36 -10.49 -1.18 -8.15
N GLY A 37 -9.59 -1.21 -7.16
CA GLY A 37 -8.57 -0.19 -6.98
C GLY A 37 -7.39 -0.48 -7.90
N GLN A 38 -6.92 0.52 -8.64
CA GLN A 38 -5.68 0.42 -9.40
C GLN A 38 -4.54 0.03 -8.45
N SER A 39 -3.72 -0.96 -8.84
CA SER A 39 -2.51 -1.34 -8.12
C SER A 39 -1.32 -1.23 -9.06
N TYR A 40 -0.29 -0.54 -8.61
CA TYR A 40 0.98 -0.32 -9.29
C TYR A 40 2.03 -1.25 -8.71
N PHE A 41 2.63 -2.08 -9.56
CA PHE A 41 3.67 -3.03 -9.22
C PHE A 41 5.06 -2.51 -9.65
N PRO A 42 6.16 -3.07 -9.14
CA PRO A 42 7.53 -2.64 -9.44
C PRO A 42 7.84 -2.47 -10.93
N GLU A 43 7.25 -3.25 -11.81
CA GLU A 43 7.42 -3.17 -13.26
C GLU A 43 6.68 -1.98 -13.92
N THR A 44 5.80 -1.29 -13.18
CA THR A 44 4.98 -0.20 -13.72
C THR A 44 5.68 1.16 -13.59
N GLU A 45 5.49 2.02 -14.59
CA GLU A 45 6.08 3.36 -14.60
C GLU A 45 5.59 4.22 -13.42
N MET A 46 4.32 4.10 -13.05
CA MET A 46 3.75 4.85 -11.93
C MET A 46 4.39 4.47 -10.60
N TYR A 47 4.64 3.18 -10.38
CA TYR A 47 5.38 2.71 -9.22
C TYR A 47 6.78 3.33 -9.20
N GLN A 48 7.51 3.22 -10.31
CA GLN A 48 8.89 3.72 -10.41
C GLN A 48 8.98 5.22 -10.16
N LYS A 49 8.08 6.02 -10.76
CA LYS A 49 8.00 7.47 -10.53
C LYS A 49 7.66 7.82 -9.08
N THR A 50 6.80 7.04 -8.43
CA THR A 50 6.41 7.28 -7.04
C THR A 50 7.58 6.97 -6.11
N ILE A 51 8.20 5.81 -6.27
CA ILE A 51 9.36 5.38 -5.48
C ILE A 51 10.55 6.32 -5.67
N GLN A 52 10.83 6.75 -6.91
CA GLN A 52 11.91 7.70 -7.20
C GLN A 52 11.75 9.03 -6.45
N LYS A 53 10.52 9.52 -6.31
CA LYS A 53 10.25 10.77 -5.58
C LYS A 53 10.43 10.63 -4.07
N LEU A 54 10.22 9.43 -3.53
CA LEU A 54 10.32 9.15 -2.10
C LEU A 54 11.72 8.77 -1.64
N GLN A 55 12.68 8.54 -2.55
CA GLN A 55 14.04 8.13 -2.20
C GLN A 55 14.69 9.03 -1.14
N GLY A 56 15.52 8.41 -0.29
CA GLY A 56 16.31 9.06 0.74
C GLY A 56 15.74 8.87 2.15
N HIS A 57 16.34 9.60 3.09
CA HIS A 57 16.02 9.53 4.51
C HIS A 57 15.00 10.61 4.88
N TRP A 58 13.95 10.16 5.56
CA TRP A 58 12.90 11.01 6.10
C TRP A 58 12.88 10.86 7.62
N VAL A 59 13.01 11.98 8.34
CA VAL A 59 13.19 11.96 9.80
C VAL A 59 12.08 12.78 10.45
N ASP A 60 11.40 12.22 11.45
CA ASP A 60 10.42 12.93 12.25
C ASP A 60 11.07 13.71 13.42
N LYS A 61 10.25 14.48 14.14
CA LYS A 61 10.70 15.27 15.30
C LYS A 61 11.22 14.42 16.48
N ASN A 62 10.90 13.13 16.53
CA ASN A 62 11.35 12.21 17.57
C ASN A 62 12.63 11.46 17.17
N GLY A 63 13.14 11.68 15.95
CA GLY A 63 14.29 10.98 15.41
C GLY A 63 13.96 9.63 14.77
N ASN A 64 12.68 9.29 14.57
CA ASN A 64 12.28 8.11 13.81
C ASN A 64 12.59 8.32 12.33
N VAL A 65 13.07 7.27 11.66
CA VAL A 65 13.50 7.34 10.26
C VAL A 65 12.64 6.43 9.38
N LEU A 66 12.21 6.98 8.23
CA LEU A 66 11.74 6.24 7.08
C LEU A 66 12.78 6.38 5.97
N ASP A 67 13.42 5.27 5.61
CA ASP A 67 14.46 5.18 4.60
C ASP A 67 13.92 4.48 3.35
N PHE A 68 13.81 5.24 2.26
CA PHE A 68 13.45 4.70 0.95
C PHE A 68 14.71 4.50 0.12
N ASN A 69 15.04 3.24 -0.17
CA ASN A 69 16.19 2.86 -0.98
C ASN A 69 15.78 1.84 -2.04
N GLY A 70 15.73 2.28 -3.30
CA GLY A 70 15.14 1.51 -4.38
C GLY A 70 13.71 1.10 -4.04
N ASN A 71 13.40 -0.19 -4.14
CA ASN A 71 12.07 -0.74 -3.86
C ASN A 71 11.87 -1.13 -2.38
N TYR A 72 12.66 -0.58 -1.47
CA TYR A 72 12.64 -0.94 -0.06
C TYR A 72 12.29 0.27 0.83
N LEU A 73 11.46 0.04 1.84
CA LEU A 73 11.22 0.97 2.94
C LEU A 73 11.75 0.36 4.24
N ASN A 74 12.71 1.02 4.89
CA ASN A 74 13.38 0.51 6.10
C ASN A 74 13.88 -0.94 5.92
N GLY A 75 14.41 -1.26 4.74
CA GLY A 75 14.88 -2.60 4.37
C GLY A 75 13.79 -3.62 4.03
N CYS A 76 12.50 -3.27 4.13
CA CYS A 76 11.39 -4.15 3.78
C CYS A 76 10.92 -3.87 2.35
N TYR A 77 10.66 -4.93 1.57
CA TYR A 77 10.32 -4.82 0.15
C TYR A 77 8.91 -4.26 -0.08
N ILE A 78 8.79 -3.27 -0.94
CA ILE A 78 7.50 -2.68 -1.33
C ILE A 78 6.93 -3.49 -2.49
N ILE A 79 5.94 -4.33 -2.17
CA ILE A 79 5.30 -5.27 -3.09
C ILE A 79 4.51 -4.53 -4.17
N LYS A 80 3.72 -3.55 -3.75
CA LYS A 80 2.87 -2.74 -4.63
C LYS A 80 2.46 -1.45 -3.95
N ILE A 81 2.01 -0.50 -4.76
CA ILE A 81 1.36 0.74 -4.34
C ILE A 81 -0.07 0.65 -4.85
N GLY A 82 -1.08 0.86 -4.02
CA GLY A 82 -2.46 0.89 -4.47
C GLY A 82 -2.82 2.23 -5.12
N GLU A 83 -4.11 2.53 -5.16
CA GLU A 83 -4.60 3.72 -5.82
C GLU A 83 -4.07 4.98 -5.14
N MET A 84 -3.45 5.85 -5.94
CA MET A 84 -2.84 7.08 -5.48
C MET A 84 -3.80 8.24 -5.70
N ALA A 85 -4.05 9.01 -4.65
CA ALA A 85 -4.73 10.29 -4.74
C ALA A 85 -3.69 11.43 -4.88
N GLY A 86 -4.06 12.47 -5.62
CA GLY A 86 -3.23 13.66 -5.81
C GLY A 86 -2.51 13.70 -7.17
N GLY A 87 -1.41 14.46 -7.23
CA GLY A 87 -0.69 14.78 -8.46
C GLY A 87 0.83 14.65 -8.33
N GLY A 88 1.54 15.19 -9.32
CA GLY A 88 2.98 14.97 -9.50
C GLY A 88 3.84 15.22 -8.26
N SER A 89 3.60 16.27 -7.50
CA SER A 89 4.44 16.62 -6.34
C SER A 89 3.74 16.42 -5.00
N ASN A 90 2.41 16.32 -4.99
CA ASN A 90 1.61 16.15 -3.77
C ASN A 90 0.68 14.97 -3.99
N PHE A 91 0.97 13.85 -3.34
CA PHE A 91 0.27 12.59 -3.56
C PHE A 91 0.15 11.80 -2.26
N GLY A 92 -0.75 10.82 -2.24
CA GLY A 92 -0.81 9.85 -1.15
C GLY A 92 -1.59 8.61 -1.51
N GLY A 93 -1.27 7.50 -0.85
CA GLY A 93 -1.94 6.24 -1.09
C GLY A 93 -1.39 5.09 -0.26
N PRO A 94 -1.92 3.87 -0.47
CA PRO A 94 -1.51 2.70 0.28
C PRO A 94 -0.27 2.04 -0.33
N PHE A 95 0.71 1.75 0.52
CA PHE A 95 1.91 0.96 0.22
C PHE A 95 1.78 -0.39 0.89
N TYR A 96 2.08 -1.46 0.16
CA TYR A 96 2.04 -2.82 0.67
C TYR A 96 3.46 -3.34 0.81
N ILE A 97 3.85 -3.64 2.04
CA ILE A 97 5.24 -3.93 2.40
C ILE A 97 5.33 -5.37 2.89
N GLN A 98 6.30 -6.10 2.35
CA GLN A 98 6.63 -7.44 2.82
C GLN A 98 7.47 -7.34 4.09
N GLU A 99 6.86 -7.72 5.21
CA GLU A 99 7.53 -7.87 6.50
C GLU A 99 7.68 -9.35 6.85
N LYS A 100 8.41 -9.65 7.93
CA LYS A 100 8.62 -11.01 8.41
C LYS A 100 7.31 -11.71 8.81
N GLU A 101 6.37 -10.96 9.37
CA GLU A 101 5.09 -11.48 9.90
C GLU A 101 3.98 -11.51 8.84
N GLY A 102 4.20 -10.89 7.68
CA GLY A 102 3.22 -10.83 6.61
C GLY A 102 3.30 -9.54 5.82
N VAL A 103 2.22 -9.22 5.10
CA VAL A 103 2.12 -7.99 4.31
C VAL A 103 1.46 -6.91 5.15
N ARG A 104 2.17 -5.81 5.39
CA ARG A 104 1.64 -4.62 6.07
C ARG A 104 1.20 -3.58 5.05
N ARG A 105 0.01 -2.99 5.27
CA ARG A 105 -0.51 -1.87 4.49
C ARG A 105 -0.24 -0.56 5.21
N LEU A 106 0.48 0.37 4.57
CA LEU A 106 0.79 1.70 5.09
C LEU A 106 0.15 2.79 4.24
N ILE A 107 -0.45 3.80 4.85
CA ILE A 107 -0.88 5.00 4.13
C ILE A 107 0.24 6.03 4.22
N ILE A 108 0.80 6.40 3.07
CA ILE A 108 1.83 7.41 2.95
C ILE A 108 1.28 8.57 2.15
N GLY A 109 1.41 9.79 2.67
CA GLY A 109 1.23 11.03 1.92
C GLY A 109 2.55 11.75 1.78
N ALA A 110 2.81 12.36 0.63
CA ALA A 110 3.99 13.18 0.39
C ALA A 110 3.56 14.55 -0.14
N ASN A 111 4.14 15.61 0.40
CA ASN A 111 4.07 16.95 -0.17
C ASN A 111 5.48 17.40 -0.48
N LEU A 112 5.80 17.41 -1.77
CA LEU A 112 7.14 17.71 -2.27
C LEU A 112 7.23 19.12 -2.85
N HIS A 113 6.09 19.80 -2.97
CA HIS A 113 6.00 21.17 -3.45
C HIS A 113 4.91 21.94 -2.70
N PHE A 114 5.06 23.26 -2.62
CA PHE A 114 4.02 24.12 -2.06
C PHE A 114 2.74 24.04 -2.89
N GLU A 115 1.60 24.09 -2.23
CA GLU A 115 0.33 24.27 -2.93
C GLU A 115 0.25 25.68 -3.53
N ALA A 116 -0.51 25.82 -4.62
CA ALA A 116 -0.69 27.12 -5.26
C ALA A 116 -1.24 28.14 -4.24
N GLY A 117 -0.50 29.25 -4.07
CA GLY A 117 -0.87 30.31 -3.12
C GLY A 117 -0.41 30.08 -1.67
N LYS A 118 0.31 28.99 -1.37
CA LYS A 118 0.96 28.78 -0.08
C LYS A 118 2.47 29.07 -0.14
N SER A 119 3.03 29.52 0.97
CA SER A 119 4.48 29.69 1.18
C SER A 119 5.05 28.66 2.16
N THR A 120 4.22 27.81 2.73
CA THR A 120 4.57 26.77 3.70
C THR A 120 3.86 25.45 3.36
N PHE A 121 4.38 24.35 3.87
CA PHE A 121 3.73 23.03 3.81
C PHE A 121 2.65 22.88 4.90
N ASP A 122 1.91 21.76 4.89
CA ASP A 122 0.78 21.48 5.79
C ASP A 122 1.09 21.58 7.29
N ASP A 123 2.35 21.37 7.66
CA ASP A 123 2.84 21.49 9.04
C ASP A 123 3.31 22.92 9.41
N GLY A 124 3.24 23.85 8.47
CA GLY A 124 3.77 25.21 8.59
C GLY A 124 5.26 25.34 8.29
N GLY A 125 5.93 24.24 7.93
CA GLY A 125 7.35 24.21 7.58
C GLY A 125 7.64 24.67 6.14
N ASN A 126 8.93 24.79 5.83
CA ASN A 126 9.43 25.17 4.50
C ASN A 126 10.14 24.01 3.77
N GLU A 127 10.08 22.81 4.33
CA GLU A 127 10.75 21.61 3.80
C GLU A 127 9.74 20.56 3.34
N PRO A 128 10.03 19.79 2.27
CA PRO A 128 9.20 18.67 1.85
C PRO A 128 8.85 17.76 3.01
N LEU A 129 7.57 17.36 3.09
CA LEU A 129 7.08 16.49 4.15
C LEU A 129 6.54 15.18 3.61
N LEU A 130 6.72 14.14 4.41
CA LEU A 130 6.06 12.86 4.28
C LEU A 130 5.21 12.65 5.54
N ARG A 131 3.93 12.34 5.33
CA ARG A 131 2.96 12.08 6.39
C ARG A 131 2.71 10.59 6.51
N TYR A 132 2.96 10.07 7.71
CA TYR A 132 2.71 8.68 8.07
C TYR A 132 2.34 8.59 9.56
N ASN A 133 1.28 7.85 9.90
CA ASN A 133 0.83 7.59 11.27
C ASN A 133 0.71 8.88 12.13
N ASN A 134 0.00 9.89 11.62
CA ASN A 134 -0.15 11.22 12.24
C ASN A 134 1.17 11.94 12.59
N SER A 135 2.28 11.51 12.00
CA SER A 135 3.60 12.10 12.14
C SER A 135 4.07 12.68 10.81
N TYR A 136 4.85 13.75 10.91
CA TYR A 136 5.48 14.44 9.78
C TYR A 136 6.96 14.10 9.78
N TYR A 137 7.46 13.69 8.63
CA TYR A 137 8.85 13.37 8.39
C TYR A 137 9.40 14.35 7.36
N HIS A 138 10.60 14.86 7.59
CA HIS A 138 11.27 15.79 6.69
C HIS A 138 12.47 15.11 6.05
N ARG A 139 12.73 15.46 4.79
CA ARG A 139 13.90 14.94 4.08
C ARG A 139 15.19 15.47 4.74
N ARG A 140 16.14 14.58 5.02
CA ARG A 140 17.46 14.91 5.54
C ARG A 140 18.56 14.60 4.54
#